data_AF-A0A7S2A0F2-F1
#
_entry.id   AF-A0A7S2A0F2-F1
#
_cell.length_a   1.000
_cell.length_b   1.000
_cell.length_c   1.000
_cell.angle_alpha   90.00
_cell.angle_beta   90.00
_cell.angle_gamma   90.00
#
_symmetry.space_group_name_H-M   'P 1'
#
loop_
_entity.id
_entity.type
_entity.pdbx_description
1 polymer ?
#
loop_
_entity_poly.entity_id
_entity_poly.type
_entity_poly.pdbx_seq_one_letter_code
_entity_poly.pdbx_strand_id
1 'polypeptide(L)'
;GLFGLAGRLFGVEIRAADGRADVWNEDVRFFEVYDADGEEERHVASFFLDAYSRPSDKRGGAWMASCVGKSEACGDDTPVAYLNCNQNPPIGTKPSLMTFEEVRTLFHEFGHGLQHMLTRASVGDVAGIGGVEWDAVELPSQFMENWLYDKKTIYGFANHYETGEPLPLDLFEKLVAGQTYNAGMYLTRQLYLGQLDMALHSSYDPNGDESIFDVQTRVAKKFVPHNMPVEGDRFLCGFTHVFAG
;
A
#
# COMPACT_ATOMS: atom_id res chain seq x y z
N GLY A 1 -3.78 -15.88 5.33
CA GLY A 1 -4.53 -14.93 4.48
C GLY A 1 -3.73 -14.48 3.29
N LEU A 2 -3.12 -13.29 3.36
CA LEU A 2 -2.40 -12.62 2.26
C LEU A 2 -1.40 -13.53 1.52
N PHE A 3 -0.53 -14.25 2.23
CA PHE A 3 0.42 -15.17 1.59
C PHE A 3 -0.27 -16.35 0.90
N GLY A 4 -1.36 -16.85 1.47
CA GLY A 4 -2.19 -17.86 0.83
C GLY A 4 -2.90 -17.34 -0.41
N LEU A 5 -3.25 -16.05 -0.47
CA LEU A 5 -3.72 -15.42 -1.71
C LEU A 5 -2.59 -15.36 -2.75
N ALA A 6 -1.41 -14.89 -2.36
CA ALA A 6 -0.25 -14.80 -3.25
C ALA A 6 0.08 -16.15 -3.90
N GLY A 7 0.12 -17.23 -3.10
CA GLY A 7 0.32 -18.58 -3.63
C GLY A 7 -0.77 -19.05 -4.59
N ARG A 8 -2.04 -18.70 -4.33
CA ARG A 8 -3.14 -19.06 -5.23
C ARG A 8 -3.12 -18.31 -6.56
N LEU A 9 -2.68 -17.06 -6.57
CA LEU A 9 -2.72 -16.21 -7.77
C LEU A 9 -1.43 -16.27 -8.58
N PHE A 10 -0.30 -16.42 -7.91
CA PHE A 10 1.02 -16.18 -8.50
C PHE A 10 1.97 -17.36 -8.35
N GLY A 11 1.53 -18.47 -7.74
CA GLY A 11 2.37 -19.67 -7.65
C GLY A 11 3.59 -19.48 -6.75
N VAL A 12 3.46 -18.72 -5.66
CA VAL A 12 4.56 -18.44 -4.73
C VAL A 12 4.27 -18.91 -3.31
N GLU A 13 5.31 -19.37 -2.63
CA GLU A 13 5.29 -19.65 -1.20
C GLU A 13 6.08 -18.58 -0.44
N ILE A 14 5.50 -18.03 0.62
CA ILE A 14 6.13 -16.98 1.42
C ILE A 14 6.40 -17.52 2.82
N ARG A 15 7.66 -17.45 3.24
CA ARG A 15 8.15 -18.03 4.49
C ARG A 15 8.76 -16.95 5.36
N ALA A 16 8.48 -16.99 6.67
CA ALA A 16 9.17 -16.15 7.62
C ALA A 16 10.65 -16.55 7.68
N ALA A 17 11.53 -15.56 7.63
CA ALA A 17 12.97 -15.71 7.55
C ALA A 17 13.69 -14.75 8.52
N ASP A 18 13.02 -14.40 9.63
CA ASP A 18 13.59 -13.52 10.66
C ASP A 18 14.97 -14.02 11.11
N GLY A 19 15.95 -13.10 11.22
CA GLY A 19 17.34 -13.41 11.53
C GLY A 19 18.22 -13.80 10.33
N ARG A 20 17.67 -13.88 9.12
CA ARG A 20 18.43 -14.05 7.87
C ARG A 20 18.98 -12.74 7.31
N ALA A 21 18.43 -11.61 7.75
CA ALA A 21 18.87 -10.26 7.42
C ALA A 21 18.87 -9.39 8.67
N ASP A 22 19.78 -8.41 8.70
CA ASP A 22 19.80 -7.39 9.75
C ASP A 22 18.56 -6.49 9.64
N VAL A 23 17.98 -6.13 10.79
CA VAL A 23 16.78 -5.28 10.87
C VAL A 23 17.06 -4.03 11.71
N TRP A 24 16.37 -2.93 11.40
CA TRP A 24 16.55 -1.65 12.09
C TRP A 24 15.66 -1.48 13.34
N ASN A 25 14.67 -2.35 13.51
CA ASN A 25 13.75 -2.33 14.64
C ASN A 25 13.24 -3.75 14.93
N GLU A 26 12.96 -4.06 16.20
CA GLU A 26 12.56 -5.39 16.66
C GLU A 26 11.21 -5.87 16.12
N ASP A 27 10.33 -4.94 15.73
CA ASP A 27 9.03 -5.25 15.14
C ASP A 27 9.10 -5.56 13.64
N VAL A 28 10.25 -5.32 13.00
CA VAL A 28 10.44 -5.58 11.57
C VAL A 28 10.51 -7.08 11.34
N ARG A 29 9.69 -7.54 10.39
CA ARG A 29 9.68 -8.95 9.96
C ARG A 29 10.37 -9.10 8.63
N PHE A 30 11.07 -10.21 8.43
CA PHE A 30 11.70 -10.56 7.16
C PHE A 30 11.10 -11.85 6.59
N PHE A 31 10.88 -11.85 5.28
CA PHE A 31 10.28 -12.96 4.56
C PHE A 31 11.06 -13.26 3.29
N GLU A 32 11.13 -14.55 2.96
CA GLU A 32 11.63 -15.05 1.68
C GLU A 32 10.45 -15.57 0.84
N VAL A 33 10.53 -15.37 -0.46
CA VAL A 33 9.52 -15.76 -1.45
C VAL A 33 10.13 -16.84 -2.34
N TYR A 34 9.45 -17.99 -2.43
CA TYR A 34 9.87 -19.14 -3.20
C TYR A 34 8.90 -19.40 -4.35
N ASP A 35 9.42 -19.84 -5.49
CA ASP A 35 8.61 -20.38 -6.57
C ASP A 35 7.99 -21.71 -6.12
N ALA A 36 6.66 -21.80 -6.14
CA ALA A 36 5.91 -22.99 -5.76
C ALA A 36 5.39 -23.79 -6.95
N ASP A 37 5.48 -23.24 -8.17
CA ASP A 37 5.08 -23.92 -9.41
C ASP A 37 6.25 -24.66 -10.07
N GLY A 38 7.48 -24.37 -9.65
CA GLY A 38 8.70 -25.02 -10.13
C GLY A 38 8.87 -26.47 -9.66
N GLU A 39 9.64 -27.26 -10.42
CA GLU A 39 10.04 -28.63 -10.04
C GLU A 39 11.05 -28.63 -8.88
N GLU A 40 11.81 -27.54 -8.72
CA GLU A 40 12.82 -27.35 -7.68
C GLU A 40 12.45 -26.14 -6.81
N GLU A 41 12.81 -26.23 -5.53
CA GLU A 41 12.65 -25.12 -4.60
C GLU A 41 13.61 -23.98 -4.98
N ARG A 42 13.05 -22.87 -5.47
CA ARG A 42 13.82 -21.70 -5.89
C ARG A 42 13.40 -20.47 -5.09
N HIS A 43 14.35 -19.88 -4.38
CA HIS A 43 14.21 -18.54 -3.79
C HIS A 43 14.19 -17.51 -4.93
N VAL A 44 13.14 -16.69 -4.99
CA VAL A 44 12.92 -15.72 -6.09
C VAL A 44 12.92 -14.27 -5.64
N ALA A 45 12.65 -13.99 -4.36
CA ALA A 45 12.68 -12.63 -3.81
C ALA A 45 12.66 -12.64 -2.28
N SER A 46 12.87 -11.48 -1.66
CA SER A 46 12.62 -11.27 -0.23
C SER A 46 11.96 -9.93 0.05
N PHE A 47 11.40 -9.76 1.25
CA PHE A 47 10.94 -8.46 1.69
C PHE A 47 10.97 -8.28 3.20
N PHE A 48 11.10 -7.03 3.61
CA PHE A 48 10.89 -6.59 4.99
C PHE A 48 9.47 -6.03 5.15
N LEU A 49 8.88 -6.20 6.33
CA LEU A 49 7.64 -5.58 6.74
C LEU A 49 7.86 -4.80 8.05
N ASP A 50 7.81 -3.46 7.97
CA ASP A 50 7.73 -2.56 9.14
C ASP A 50 6.28 -2.07 9.25
N ALA A 51 5.45 -2.80 10.00
CA ALA A 51 3.99 -2.65 9.95
C ALA A 51 3.44 -1.51 10.82
N TYR A 52 4.08 -1.22 11.95
CA TYR A 52 3.46 -0.45 13.04
C TYR A 52 3.76 1.04 12.98
N SER A 53 2.83 1.83 13.50
CA SER A 53 3.00 3.26 13.72
C SER A 53 4.06 3.54 14.76
N ARG A 54 5.03 4.39 14.41
CA ARG A 54 6.13 4.80 15.31
C ARG A 54 6.48 6.29 15.08
N PRO A 55 5.60 7.22 15.49
CA PRO A 55 5.69 8.62 15.08
C PRO A 55 6.92 9.38 15.60
N SER A 56 7.66 8.81 16.55
CA SER A 56 8.89 9.40 17.06
C SER A 56 10.05 9.37 16.06
N ASP A 57 10.09 8.37 15.16
CA ASP A 57 11.23 8.14 14.26
C ASP A 57 10.86 7.55 12.89
N LYS A 58 9.58 7.26 12.63
CA LYS A 58 9.08 6.70 11.37
C LYS A 58 8.10 7.65 10.69
N ARG A 59 8.26 7.85 9.38
CA ARG A 59 7.34 8.61 8.53
C ARG A 59 5.94 7.98 8.57
N GLY A 60 4.90 8.82 8.63
CA GLY A 60 3.50 8.36 8.55
C GLY A 60 3.10 7.88 7.15
N GLY A 61 1.90 7.31 7.04
CA GLY A 61 1.35 6.76 5.79
C GLY A 61 1.68 5.29 5.59
N ALA A 62 1.65 4.81 4.36
CA ALA A 62 2.14 3.50 3.97
C ALA A 62 2.85 3.65 2.62
N TRP A 63 3.85 2.82 2.38
CA TRP A 63 4.59 2.82 1.13
C TRP A 63 5.40 1.53 0.97
N MET A 64 5.64 1.19 -0.29
CA MET A 64 6.64 0.23 -0.70
C MET A 64 7.89 0.97 -1.18
N ALA A 65 9.06 0.40 -0.94
CA ALA A 65 10.31 0.85 -1.55
C ALA A 65 11.16 -0.32 -2.03
N SER A 66 11.97 -0.09 -3.06
CA SER A 66 13.01 -1.04 -3.49
C SER A 66 14.17 -1.04 -2.48
N CYS A 67 14.60 -2.22 -2.04
CA CYS A 67 15.86 -2.41 -1.30
C CYS A 67 16.97 -2.81 -2.28
N VAL A 68 16.76 -3.93 -2.96
CA VAL A 68 17.63 -4.45 -4.02
C VAL A 68 16.76 -4.72 -5.24
N GLY A 69 17.16 -4.18 -6.39
CA GLY A 69 16.53 -4.46 -7.68
C GLY A 69 17.15 -5.67 -8.36
N LYS A 70 16.34 -6.45 -9.07
CA LYS A 70 16.82 -7.57 -9.89
C LYS A 70 17.71 -7.06 -11.03
N SER A 71 18.91 -7.61 -11.18
CA SER A 71 19.81 -7.19 -12.25
C SER A 71 20.84 -8.27 -12.58
N GLU A 72 20.75 -8.84 -13.79
CA GLU A 72 21.76 -9.80 -14.29
C GLU A 72 23.17 -9.20 -14.28
N ALA A 73 23.31 -7.90 -14.55
CA ALA A 73 24.60 -7.21 -14.56
C ALA A 73 25.27 -7.15 -13.17
N CYS A 74 24.47 -7.19 -12.11
CA CYS A 74 24.97 -7.23 -10.72
C CYS A 74 25.26 -8.65 -10.23
N GLY A 75 24.95 -9.68 -11.04
CA GLY A 75 25.02 -11.09 -10.63
C GLY A 75 23.98 -11.48 -9.58
N ASP A 76 23.01 -10.60 -9.32
CA ASP A 76 21.95 -10.79 -8.32
C ASP A 76 20.58 -10.87 -9.03
N ASP A 77 19.93 -12.02 -8.91
CA ASP A 77 18.63 -12.30 -9.51
C ASP A 77 17.47 -12.22 -8.50
N THR A 78 17.75 -11.89 -7.24
CA THR A 78 16.80 -12.00 -6.12
C THR A 78 16.46 -10.62 -5.55
N PRO A 79 15.43 -9.93 -6.09
CA PRO A 79 15.02 -8.62 -5.62
C PRO A 79 14.56 -8.63 -4.16
N VAL A 80 14.80 -7.51 -3.47
CA VAL A 80 14.38 -7.28 -2.09
C VAL A 80 13.51 -6.03 -2.00
N ALA A 81 12.35 -6.13 -1.34
CA ALA A 81 11.44 -5.00 -1.12
C ALA A 81 11.34 -4.57 0.36
N TYR A 82 11.01 -3.31 0.59
CA TYR A 82 10.54 -2.78 1.86
C TYR A 82 9.03 -2.54 1.78
N LEU A 83 8.26 -3.13 2.69
CA LEU A 83 6.86 -2.83 2.90
C LEU A 83 6.71 -2.08 4.21
N ASN A 84 6.23 -0.84 4.15
CA ASN A 84 6.03 0.00 5.33
C ASN A 84 4.55 0.34 5.47
N CYS A 85 3.99 0.04 6.63
CA CYS A 85 2.66 0.50 7.04
C CYS A 85 2.77 1.29 8.35
N ASN A 86 1.69 1.93 8.78
CA ASN A 86 1.61 2.58 10.09
C ASN A 86 0.32 2.17 10.81
N GLN A 87 0.03 0.87 10.84
CA GLN A 87 -1.15 0.34 11.54
C GLN A 87 -0.98 0.42 13.06
N ASN A 88 -2.09 0.25 13.80
CA ASN A 88 -2.08 0.26 15.25
C ASN A 88 -1.13 -0.82 15.81
N PRO A 89 -0.19 -0.45 16.71
CA PRO A 89 0.70 -1.42 17.33
C PRO A 89 -0.07 -2.40 18.24
N PRO A 90 0.54 -3.55 18.58
CA PRO A 90 0.06 -4.43 19.64
C PRO A 90 -0.18 -3.65 20.96
N ILE A 91 -1.18 -4.07 21.75
CA ILE A 91 -1.49 -3.45 23.04
C ILE A 91 -1.32 -4.48 24.15
N GLY A 92 -0.28 -4.31 24.97
CA GLY A 92 0.06 -5.27 26.03
C GLY A 92 0.37 -6.64 25.44
N THR A 93 -0.40 -7.66 25.80
CA THR A 93 -0.26 -9.03 25.27
C THR A 93 -1.12 -9.31 24.05
N LYS A 94 -1.96 -8.36 23.62
CA LYS A 94 -2.84 -8.54 22.47
C LYS A 94 -2.09 -8.25 21.17
N PRO A 95 -2.28 -9.05 20.11
CA PRO A 95 -1.71 -8.73 18.80
C PRO A 95 -2.29 -7.41 18.26
N SER A 96 -1.67 -6.86 17.22
CA SER A 96 -2.26 -5.76 16.46
C SER A 96 -3.62 -6.19 15.89
N LEU A 97 -4.69 -5.52 16.32
CA LEU A 97 -6.04 -5.72 15.79
C LEU A 97 -6.31 -4.63 14.76
N MET A 98 -6.49 -5.05 13.52
CA MET A 98 -6.56 -4.16 12.37
C MET A 98 -8.02 -3.79 12.06
N THR A 99 -8.23 -2.53 11.70
CA THR A 99 -9.39 -2.09 10.94
C THR A 99 -9.35 -2.66 9.52
N PHE A 100 -10.49 -2.69 8.83
CA PHE A 100 -10.54 -3.11 7.43
C PHE A 100 -9.65 -2.24 6.53
N GLU A 101 -9.53 -0.95 6.86
CA GLU A 101 -8.68 0.00 6.13
C GLU A 101 -7.19 -0.33 6.25
N GLU A 102 -6.74 -0.70 7.45
CA GLU A 102 -5.35 -1.12 7.66
C GLU A 102 -5.05 -2.42 6.90
N VAL A 103 -6.02 -3.35 6.83
CA VAL A 103 -5.87 -4.57 6.01
C VAL A 103 -5.80 -4.22 4.52
N ARG A 104 -6.63 -3.28 4.06
CA ARG A 104 -6.59 -2.78 2.67
C ARG A 104 -5.26 -2.15 2.33
N THR A 105 -4.74 -1.33 3.24
CA THR A 105 -3.43 -0.70 3.11
C THR A 105 -2.31 -1.75 3.00
N LEU A 106 -2.34 -2.78 3.84
CA LEU A 106 -1.35 -3.86 3.75
C LEU A 106 -1.42 -4.62 2.41
N PHE A 107 -2.62 -4.89 1.90
CA PHE A 107 -2.81 -5.53 0.58
C PHE A 107 -2.32 -4.63 -0.55
N HIS A 108 -2.57 -3.32 -0.45
CA HIS A 108 -2.10 -2.32 -1.39
C HIS A 108 -0.57 -2.32 -1.49
N GLU A 109 0.14 -2.14 -0.36
CA GLU A 109 1.61 -2.14 -0.36
C GLU A 109 2.19 -3.48 -0.81
N PHE A 110 1.53 -4.58 -0.44
CA PHE A 110 1.95 -5.90 -0.90
C PHE A 110 1.81 -6.07 -2.42
N GLY A 111 0.84 -5.40 -3.07
CA GLY A 111 0.73 -5.37 -4.53
C GLY A 111 1.92 -4.68 -5.20
N HIS A 112 2.36 -3.54 -4.68
CA HIS A 112 3.63 -2.91 -5.11
C HIS A 112 4.81 -3.86 -4.91
N GLY A 113 4.88 -4.49 -3.73
CA GLY A 113 5.89 -5.49 -3.40
C GLY A 113 5.93 -6.64 -4.41
N LEU A 114 4.77 -7.19 -4.78
CA LEU A 114 4.66 -8.27 -5.76
C LEU A 114 5.19 -7.86 -7.13
N GLN A 115 4.87 -6.66 -7.63
CA GLN A 115 5.39 -6.20 -8.93
C GLN A 115 6.91 -6.13 -8.95
N HIS A 116 7.50 -5.63 -7.86
CA HIS A 116 8.95 -5.60 -7.72
C HIS A 116 9.58 -6.99 -7.62
N MET A 117 9.05 -7.81 -6.71
CA MET A 117 9.60 -9.11 -6.37
C MET A 117 9.44 -10.15 -7.49
N LEU A 118 8.31 -10.14 -8.21
CA LEU A 118 8.00 -11.16 -9.22
C LEU A 118 8.37 -10.74 -10.64
N THR A 119 9.18 -9.69 -10.78
CA THR A 119 9.61 -9.21 -12.08
C THR A 119 10.42 -10.25 -12.85
N ARG A 120 10.11 -10.38 -14.15
CA ARG A 120 10.85 -11.22 -15.09
C ARG A 120 11.85 -10.44 -15.93
N ALA A 121 11.83 -9.11 -15.86
CA ALA A 121 12.85 -8.29 -16.49
C ALA A 121 14.20 -8.50 -15.77
N SER A 122 15.26 -8.68 -16.54
CA SER A 122 16.62 -8.92 -16.02
C SER A 122 17.53 -7.69 -16.07
N VAL A 123 17.11 -6.65 -16.79
CA VAL A 123 17.83 -5.38 -16.89
C VAL A 123 17.42 -4.48 -15.74
N GLY A 124 18.37 -4.16 -14.84
CA GLY A 124 18.10 -3.45 -13.58
C GLY A 124 17.30 -2.16 -13.72
N ASP A 125 17.59 -1.35 -14.74
CA ASP A 125 16.93 -0.05 -14.95
C ASP A 125 15.42 -0.17 -15.24
N VAL A 126 14.96 -1.33 -15.70
CA VAL A 126 13.57 -1.61 -16.08
C VAL A 126 13.01 -2.83 -15.34
N ALA A 127 13.67 -3.28 -14.28
CA ALA A 127 13.23 -4.39 -13.46
C ALA A 127 12.33 -3.92 -12.31
N GLY A 128 11.43 -4.79 -11.89
CA GLY A 128 10.49 -4.51 -10.81
C GLY A 128 9.50 -3.42 -11.21
N ILE A 129 9.57 -2.30 -10.50
CA ILE A 129 8.80 -1.08 -10.77
C ILE A 129 9.59 -0.06 -11.62
N GLY A 130 10.86 -0.33 -11.94
CA GLY A 130 11.70 0.53 -12.76
C GLY A 130 11.17 0.67 -14.19
N GLY A 131 11.18 1.88 -14.73
CA GLY A 131 10.77 2.15 -16.12
C GLY A 131 9.26 2.03 -16.39
N VAL A 132 8.43 1.79 -15.38
CA VAL A 132 6.96 1.81 -15.49
C VAL A 132 6.49 3.26 -15.41
N GLU A 133 5.63 3.68 -16.33
CA GLU A 133 5.03 5.01 -16.31
C GLU A 133 4.27 5.26 -15.00
N TRP A 134 4.45 6.45 -14.42
CA TRP A 134 3.98 6.77 -13.06
C TRP A 134 2.45 6.71 -12.89
N ASP A 135 1.68 6.83 -13.97
CA ASP A 135 0.23 6.66 -13.96
C ASP A 135 -0.23 5.18 -13.95
N ALA A 136 0.71 4.24 -14.15
CA ALA A 136 0.45 2.81 -14.14
C ALA A 136 1.00 2.08 -12.90
N VAL A 137 1.88 2.70 -12.12
CA VAL A 137 2.53 2.05 -10.96
C VAL A 137 1.55 1.63 -9.86
N GLU A 138 0.38 2.29 -9.76
CA GLU A 138 -0.67 1.96 -8.78
C GLU A 138 -1.59 0.80 -9.20
N LEU A 139 -1.40 0.23 -10.39
CA LEU A 139 -2.24 -0.85 -10.88
C LEU A 139 -2.19 -2.11 -9.98
N PRO A 140 -1.02 -2.70 -9.65
CA PRO A 140 -0.97 -3.93 -8.87
C PRO A 140 -1.38 -3.73 -7.40
N SER A 141 -1.09 -2.56 -6.82
CA SER A 141 -1.48 -2.21 -5.46
C SER A 141 -3.01 -2.15 -5.33
N GLN A 142 -3.67 -1.37 -6.18
CA GLN A 142 -5.14 -1.27 -6.22
C GLN A 142 -5.81 -2.59 -6.64
N PHE A 143 -5.18 -3.36 -7.53
CA PHE A 143 -5.64 -4.71 -7.88
C PHE A 143 -5.73 -5.59 -6.63
N MET A 144 -4.72 -5.58 -5.77
CA MET A 144 -4.69 -6.42 -4.57
C MET A 144 -5.78 -6.08 -3.56
N GLU A 145 -6.21 -4.81 -3.46
CA GLU A 145 -7.28 -4.38 -2.55
C GLU A 145 -8.62 -5.09 -2.81
N ASN A 146 -8.93 -5.41 -4.08
CA ASN A 146 -10.19 -6.04 -4.47
C ASN A 146 -10.40 -7.41 -3.80
N TRP A 147 -9.32 -8.10 -3.45
CA TRP A 147 -9.39 -9.43 -2.86
C TRP A 147 -9.89 -9.44 -1.41
N LEU A 148 -10.03 -8.26 -0.78
CA LEU A 148 -10.69 -8.16 0.53
C LEU A 148 -12.21 -8.38 0.48
N TYR A 149 -12.80 -8.40 -0.72
CA TYR A 149 -14.20 -8.76 -0.91
C TYR A 149 -14.37 -10.20 -1.44
N ASP A 150 -13.27 -10.91 -1.71
CA ASP A 150 -13.28 -12.33 -2.03
C ASP A 150 -13.47 -13.17 -0.77
N LYS A 151 -14.56 -13.96 -0.74
CA LYS A 151 -14.89 -14.81 0.39
C LYS A 151 -13.77 -15.79 0.73
N LYS A 152 -13.13 -16.41 -0.27
CA LYS A 152 -12.04 -17.37 -0.02
C LYS A 152 -10.84 -16.70 0.63
N THR A 153 -10.54 -15.47 0.25
CA THR A 153 -9.45 -14.66 0.80
C THR A 153 -9.72 -14.23 2.23
N ILE A 154 -10.87 -13.60 2.51
CA ILE A 154 -11.22 -13.12 3.85
C ILE A 154 -11.28 -14.25 4.87
N TYR A 155 -11.93 -15.36 4.53
CA TYR A 155 -12.00 -16.52 5.43
C TYR A 155 -10.63 -17.21 5.61
N GLY A 156 -9.63 -16.89 4.80
CA GLY A 156 -8.26 -17.33 4.97
C GLY A 156 -7.47 -16.58 6.05
N PHE A 157 -8.04 -15.54 6.69
CA PHE A 157 -7.39 -14.85 7.82
C PHE A 157 -8.34 -14.21 8.84
N ALA A 158 -9.59 -13.93 8.51
CA ALA A 158 -10.53 -13.26 9.41
C ALA A 158 -11.09 -14.25 10.45
N ASN A 159 -10.31 -14.51 11.49
CA ASN A 159 -10.69 -15.31 12.65
C ASN A 159 -10.55 -14.47 13.93
N HIS A 160 -11.40 -14.72 14.92
CA HIS A 160 -11.30 -14.06 16.22
C HIS A 160 -9.98 -14.44 16.90
N TYR A 161 -9.19 -13.45 17.33
CA TYR A 161 -7.82 -13.69 17.80
C TYR A 161 -7.72 -14.60 19.04
N GLU A 162 -8.75 -14.63 19.90
CA GLU A 162 -8.76 -15.47 21.10
C GLU A 162 -9.40 -16.85 20.89
N THR A 163 -10.46 -16.92 20.09
CA THR A 163 -11.30 -18.13 20.00
C THR A 163 -11.01 -18.93 18.74
N GLY A 164 -10.37 -18.32 17.73
CA GLY A 164 -10.15 -18.93 16.42
C GLY A 164 -11.41 -19.03 15.56
N GLU A 165 -12.57 -18.60 16.06
CA GLU A 165 -13.83 -18.67 15.31
C GLU A 165 -13.77 -17.78 14.06
N PRO A 166 -14.21 -18.27 12.89
CA PRO A 166 -14.17 -17.50 11.65
C PRO A 166 -15.20 -16.36 11.67
N LEU A 167 -14.97 -15.35 10.84
CA LEU A 167 -15.90 -14.26 10.61
C LEU A 167 -17.31 -14.81 10.28
N PRO A 168 -18.34 -14.48 11.08
CA PRO A 168 -19.72 -14.84 10.78
C PRO A 168 -20.15 -14.39 9.39
N LEU A 169 -20.89 -15.25 8.68
CA LEU A 169 -21.30 -14.99 7.30
C LEU A 169 -22.13 -13.71 7.16
N ASP A 170 -23.01 -13.43 8.12
CA ASP A 170 -23.85 -12.23 8.10
C ASP A 170 -23.02 -10.95 8.24
N LEU A 171 -21.90 -10.98 8.96
CA LEU A 171 -20.97 -9.86 9.07
C LEU A 171 -20.16 -9.67 7.78
N PHE A 172 -19.73 -10.75 7.14
CA PHE A 172 -19.08 -10.68 5.83
C PHE A 172 -20.02 -10.09 4.77
N GLU A 173 -21.28 -10.50 4.72
CA GLU A 173 -22.28 -9.97 3.78
C GLU A 173 -22.55 -8.48 4.01
N LYS A 174 -22.61 -8.03 5.27
CA LYS A 174 -22.71 -6.59 5.62
C LYS A 174 -21.47 -5.81 5.16
N LEU A 175 -20.28 -6.39 5.31
CA LEU A 175 -19.02 -5.78 4.85
C LEU A 175 -19.02 -5.59 3.33
N VAL A 176 -19.43 -6.61 2.58
CA VAL A 176 -19.54 -6.53 1.11
C VAL A 176 -20.60 -5.51 0.70
N ALA A 177 -21.78 -5.54 1.33
CA ALA A 177 -22.84 -4.56 1.04
C ALA A 177 -22.40 -3.11 1.33
N GLY A 178 -21.53 -2.91 2.32
CA GLY A 178 -20.96 -1.62 2.70
C GLY A 178 -19.88 -1.09 1.76
N GLN A 179 -19.39 -1.89 0.80
CA GLN A 179 -18.25 -1.53 -0.07
C GLN A 179 -18.43 -0.19 -0.80
N THR A 180 -19.66 0.13 -1.21
CA THR A 180 -19.96 1.35 -1.98
C THR A 180 -20.50 2.50 -1.14
N TYR A 181 -20.50 2.36 0.19
CA TYR A 181 -20.92 3.42 1.09
C TYR A 181 -20.08 4.69 0.86
N ASN A 182 -20.73 5.80 0.52
CA ASN A 182 -20.10 7.08 0.19
C ASN A 182 -19.06 7.05 -0.95
N ALA A 183 -19.09 6.04 -1.85
CA ALA A 183 -18.14 5.93 -2.96
C ALA A 183 -18.07 7.20 -3.83
N GLY A 184 -19.20 7.90 -4.02
CA GLY A 184 -19.24 9.18 -4.73
C GLY A 184 -18.44 10.28 -4.03
N MET A 185 -18.53 10.40 -2.70
CA MET A 185 -17.75 11.38 -1.94
C MET A 185 -16.25 11.05 -1.95
N TYR A 186 -15.91 9.77 -1.89
CA TYR A 186 -14.52 9.32 -2.01
C TYR A 186 -13.95 9.69 -3.38
N LEU A 187 -14.67 9.36 -4.46
CA LEU A 187 -14.24 9.66 -5.82
C LEU A 187 -14.06 11.17 -6.01
N THR A 188 -15.01 12.00 -5.58
CA THR A 188 -14.88 13.44 -5.76
C THR A 188 -13.74 14.03 -4.94
N ARG A 189 -13.43 13.48 -3.76
CA ARG A 189 -12.23 13.84 -2.99
C ARG A 189 -10.95 13.51 -3.76
N GLN A 190 -10.84 12.33 -4.37
CA GLN A 190 -9.66 11.96 -5.15
C GLN A 190 -9.51 12.82 -6.42
N LEU A 191 -10.63 13.11 -7.11
CA LEU A 191 -10.64 14.03 -8.26
C LEU A 191 -10.23 15.45 -7.86
N TYR A 192 -10.68 15.92 -6.68
CA TYR A 192 -10.26 17.19 -6.12
C TYR A 192 -8.74 17.24 -5.92
N LEU A 193 -8.13 16.20 -5.34
CA LEU A 193 -6.69 16.15 -5.11
C LEU A 193 -5.89 16.17 -6.41
N GLY A 194 -6.27 15.35 -7.39
CA GLY A 194 -5.61 15.33 -8.71
C GLY A 194 -5.78 16.65 -9.46
N GLN A 195 -6.96 17.26 -9.41
CA GLN A 195 -7.18 18.56 -10.05
C GLN A 195 -6.44 19.70 -9.35
N LEU A 196 -6.30 19.65 -8.02
CA LEU A 196 -5.55 20.64 -7.25
C LEU A 196 -4.07 20.58 -7.62
N ASP A 197 -3.49 19.37 -7.67
CA ASP A 197 -2.14 19.13 -8.15
C ASP A 197 -1.93 19.70 -9.57
N MET A 198 -2.75 19.28 -10.53
CA MET A 198 -2.67 19.78 -11.90
C MET A 198 -2.81 21.30 -11.96
N ALA A 199 -3.69 21.92 -11.18
CA ALA A 199 -3.88 23.37 -11.19
C ALA A 199 -2.61 24.11 -10.71
N LEU A 200 -2.01 23.63 -9.62
CA LEU A 200 -0.79 24.20 -9.02
C LEU A 200 0.42 24.06 -9.97
N HIS A 201 0.49 23.00 -10.76
CA HIS A 201 1.62 22.71 -11.64
C HIS A 201 1.43 23.06 -13.12
N SER A 202 0.29 23.66 -13.50
CA SER A 202 0.03 24.06 -14.89
C SER A 202 -0.39 25.52 -15.07
N SER A 203 -1.28 26.03 -14.22
CA SER A 203 -1.96 27.32 -14.45
C SER A 203 -1.74 28.35 -13.35
N TYR A 204 -1.21 27.92 -12.20
CA TYR A 204 -0.85 28.80 -11.09
C TYR A 204 0.43 29.57 -11.39
N ASP A 205 0.42 30.89 -11.15
CA ASP A 205 1.61 31.74 -11.20
C ASP A 205 2.09 32.02 -9.77
N PRO A 206 3.25 31.48 -9.34
CA PRO A 206 3.78 31.72 -8.00
C PRO A 206 4.21 33.18 -7.75
N ASN A 207 4.32 34.02 -8.78
CA ASN A 207 4.62 35.46 -8.65
C ASN A 207 3.38 36.35 -8.79
N GLY A 208 2.19 35.76 -8.97
CA GLY A 208 0.93 36.48 -9.10
C GLY A 208 0.28 36.82 -7.77
N ASP A 209 -0.94 37.38 -7.86
CA ASP A 209 -1.73 37.79 -6.68
C ASP A 209 -2.57 36.64 -6.07
N GLU A 210 -2.81 35.55 -6.82
CA GLU A 210 -3.53 34.37 -6.32
C GLU A 210 -2.60 33.56 -5.41
N SER A 211 -3.03 33.20 -4.19
CA SER A 211 -2.27 32.30 -3.33
C SER A 211 -2.58 30.82 -3.61
N ILE A 212 -1.71 29.90 -3.19
CA ILE A 212 -1.99 28.45 -3.26
C ILE A 212 -3.30 28.05 -2.56
N PHE A 213 -3.73 28.79 -1.53
CA PHE A 213 -4.98 28.52 -0.82
C PHE A 213 -6.21 29.08 -1.56
N ASP A 214 -6.03 30.10 -2.39
CA ASP A 214 -7.07 30.56 -3.31
C ASP A 214 -7.30 29.51 -4.41
N VAL A 215 -6.23 28.90 -4.94
CA VAL A 215 -6.32 27.75 -5.85
C VAL A 215 -7.04 26.59 -5.16
N GLN A 216 -6.65 26.24 -3.93
CA GLN A 216 -7.31 25.20 -3.12
C GLN A 216 -8.82 25.44 -3.04
N THR A 217 -9.23 26.66 -2.68
CA THR A 217 -10.63 27.06 -2.53
C THR A 217 -11.37 27.02 -3.87
N ARG A 218 -10.76 27.53 -4.94
CA ARG A 218 -11.34 27.56 -6.29
C ARG A 218 -11.57 26.16 -6.85
N VAL A 219 -10.61 25.25 -6.66
CA VAL A 219 -10.73 23.85 -7.12
C VAL A 219 -11.76 23.11 -6.27
N ALA A 220 -11.75 23.27 -4.94
CA ALA A 220 -12.68 22.60 -4.04
C ALA A 220 -14.16 22.85 -4.41
N LYS A 221 -14.52 24.08 -4.81
CA LYS A 221 -15.88 24.45 -5.24
C LYS A 221 -16.45 23.59 -6.39
N LYS A 222 -15.60 22.95 -7.20
CA LYS A 222 -16.03 22.11 -8.33
C LYS A 222 -16.26 20.65 -7.94
N PHE A 223 -15.55 20.17 -6.93
CA PHE A 223 -15.48 18.73 -6.62
C PHE A 223 -16.04 18.39 -5.24
N VAL A 224 -15.99 19.31 -4.27
CA VAL A 224 -16.42 19.05 -2.90
C VAL A 224 -17.83 19.62 -2.68
N PRO A 225 -18.83 18.80 -2.36
CA PRO A 225 -20.23 19.25 -2.24
C PRO A 225 -20.55 20.03 -0.95
N HIS A 226 -19.55 20.32 -0.12
CA HIS A 226 -19.68 20.98 1.19
C HIS A 226 -18.82 22.24 1.25
N ASN A 227 -18.99 23.05 2.30
CA ASN A 227 -18.19 24.25 2.58
C ASN A 227 -16.75 23.89 2.98
N MET A 228 -15.99 23.34 2.03
CA MET A 228 -14.59 23.03 2.13
C MET A 228 -13.82 23.81 1.04
N PRO A 229 -12.57 24.21 1.30
CA PRO A 229 -11.91 24.16 2.60
C PRO A 229 -12.58 25.09 3.64
N VAL A 230 -12.49 24.71 4.92
CA VAL A 230 -12.90 25.60 6.03
C VAL A 230 -11.89 26.75 6.19
N GLU A 231 -12.30 27.84 6.84
CA GLU A 231 -11.38 28.93 7.16
C GLU A 231 -10.19 28.37 7.97
N GLY A 232 -8.96 28.70 7.55
CA GLY A 232 -7.74 28.20 8.19
C GLY A 232 -7.29 26.81 7.74
N ASP A 233 -7.94 26.17 6.78
CA ASP A 233 -7.46 24.92 6.18
C ASP A 233 -6.06 25.12 5.55
N ARG A 234 -5.12 24.26 5.94
CA ARG A 234 -3.72 24.23 5.47
C ARG A 234 -3.33 22.85 4.96
N PHE A 235 -4.29 22.10 4.42
CA PHE A 235 -4.06 20.75 3.90
C PHE A 235 -2.84 20.66 2.96
N LEU A 236 -2.64 21.67 2.10
CA LEU A 236 -1.49 21.72 1.18
C LEU A 236 -0.13 21.60 1.89
N CYS A 237 0.01 22.12 3.12
CA CYS A 237 1.25 22.00 3.91
C CYS A 237 1.54 20.55 4.36
N GLY A 238 0.54 19.67 4.33
CA GLY A 238 0.68 18.24 4.59
C GLY A 238 0.53 17.37 3.33
N PHE A 239 0.40 17.96 2.14
CA PHE A 239 0.19 17.21 0.91
C PHE A 239 1.51 16.70 0.32
N THR A 240 2.16 15.80 1.04
CA THR A 240 3.52 15.32 0.74
C THR A 240 3.64 14.67 -0.64
N HIS A 241 2.58 14.08 -1.19
CA HIS A 241 2.61 13.36 -2.47
C HIS A 241 3.13 14.21 -3.63
N VAL A 242 2.86 15.52 -3.62
CA VAL A 242 3.20 16.42 -4.75
C VAL A 242 4.32 17.40 -4.40
N PHE A 243 4.74 17.47 -3.13
CA PHE A 243 5.79 18.39 -2.68
C PHE A 243 7.04 17.69 -2.11
N ALA A 244 6.93 16.41 -1.75
CA ALA A 244 7.99 15.59 -1.15
C ALA A 244 7.78 14.09 -1.45
N GLY A 245 7.15 13.80 -2.61
CA GLY A 245 6.92 12.46 -3.13
C GLY A 245 8.21 11.80 -3.62
#